data_AF-A0A7Y0CYX7-F1
#
_entry.id   AF-A0A7Y0CYX7-F1
#
_cell.length_a   1.000
_cell.length_b   1.000
_cell.length_c   1.000
_cell.angle_alpha   90.00
_cell.angle_beta   90.00
_cell.angle_gamma   90.00
#
_symmetry.space_group_name_H-M   'P 1'
#
loop_
_entity.id
_entity.type
_entity.pdbx_description
1 polymer ?
#
loop_
_entity_poly.entity_id
_entity_poly.type
_entity_poly.pdbx_seq_one_letter_code
_entity_poly.pdbx_strand_id
1 'polypeptide(L)'
;MTHREWFKTHIDKLKAALAIRPKPAVPTLTLSVFGFSRGAAEAVAFCQLFSDLLENGKLAGIPATINFLGVFDTVAMVGGGYGPGEQGKARGAQSALLSQIPLLHMFQTARMKGVPLKPFSELDATIQDDFQVGTELASAWNAYTAALGPNGGLLKQHMELYYRWRAARLQSLESTASFKAASAQEQQDMGDANRMLAGDLEALQFRSERFMGEGDGMQHFPQSDLARINQWHFNRAQNRTELDDWETWAVAIFNKPIPLPAEVMRFFDDYVHDSFVGFYMAGQVTEYDKRVKMAEVMKAKPEKIKGFDRRVFDITSQTQIAQEKKKAGKPLSSQEETLVRDAENGTPYPLMTDADSADMRSPLIKTQTSTRREGGGYILRRGYYPRNGFIFIFRESIHERELRRVASTSNKKDTVALELVWSDNLRQDIAQARQNGPVEVAMA
;
A
#
# COMPACT_ATOMS: atom_id res chain seq x y z
N MET A 1 22.79 15.96 22.83
CA MET A 1 22.53 17.12 21.97
C MET A 1 21.11 17.02 21.46
N THR A 2 20.23 17.93 21.87
CA THR A 2 18.84 18.00 21.40
C THR A 2 18.76 18.68 20.04
N HIS A 3 17.66 18.51 19.30
CA HIS A 3 17.47 19.21 18.02
C HIS A 3 17.52 20.74 18.20
N ARG A 4 16.95 21.27 19.30
CA ARG A 4 17.03 22.70 19.64
C ARG A 4 18.46 23.19 19.83
N GLU A 5 19.28 22.43 20.57
CA GLU A 5 20.69 22.76 20.79
C GLU A 5 21.48 22.78 19.47
N TRP A 6 21.22 21.82 18.58
CA TRP A 6 21.87 21.75 17.27
C TRP A 6 21.50 22.94 16.38
N PHE A 7 20.22 23.33 16.34
CA PHE A 7 19.74 24.46 15.54
C PHE A 7 20.08 25.82 16.12
N LYS A 8 20.35 25.93 17.43
CA LYS A 8 20.68 27.20 18.10
C LYS A 8 21.78 27.97 17.39
N THR A 9 22.92 27.32 17.11
CA THR A 9 24.06 27.95 16.42
C THR A 9 23.70 28.44 15.02
N HIS A 10 22.80 27.76 14.32
CA HIS A 10 22.36 28.13 12.99
C HIS A 10 21.37 29.31 13.03
N ILE A 11 20.44 29.30 13.99
CA ILE A 11 19.50 30.40 14.23
C ILE A 11 20.24 31.67 14.62
N ASP A 12 21.26 31.58 15.47
CA ASP A 12 22.06 32.75 15.90
C ASP A 12 22.86 33.33 14.72
N LYS A 13 23.44 32.48 13.87
CA LYS A 13 24.08 32.92 12.61
C LYS A 13 23.09 33.62 11.68
N LEU A 14 21.87 33.09 11.55
CA LEU A 14 20.83 33.71 10.72
C LEU A 14 20.40 35.07 11.29
N LYS A 15 20.18 35.19 12.61
CA LYS A 15 19.90 36.46 13.30
C LYS A 15 20.99 37.49 13.02
N ALA A 16 22.27 37.10 13.14
CA ALA A 16 23.40 37.98 12.87
C ALA A 16 23.47 38.41 11.39
N ALA A 17 23.24 37.49 10.45
CA ALA A 17 23.23 37.81 9.02
C ALA A 17 22.11 38.80 8.64
N LEU A 18 20.91 38.62 9.19
CA LEU A 18 19.77 39.52 8.99
C LEU A 18 20.05 40.92 9.56
N ALA A 19 20.78 41.02 10.67
CA ALA A 19 21.19 42.30 11.24
C ALA A 19 22.21 43.04 10.38
N ILE A 20 23.16 42.32 9.76
CA ILE A 20 24.20 42.91 8.88
C ILE A 20 23.60 43.36 7.55
N ARG A 21 22.65 42.59 6.99
CA ARG A 21 21.99 42.87 5.70
C ARG A 21 20.47 42.96 5.88
N PRO A 22 19.94 44.11 6.32
CA PRO A 22 18.52 44.24 6.63
C PRO A 22 17.59 44.29 5.41
N LYS A 23 18.15 44.29 4.18
CA LYS A 23 17.39 44.33 2.92
C LYS A 23 17.83 43.19 1.97
N PRO A 24 16.87 42.56 1.26
CA PRO A 24 15.42 42.75 1.37
C PRO A 24 14.88 42.20 2.70
N ALA A 25 13.88 42.87 3.27
CA ALA A 25 13.22 42.40 4.48
C ALA A 25 12.42 41.13 4.16
N VAL A 26 12.61 40.08 4.95
CA VAL A 26 11.84 38.83 4.82
C VAL A 26 10.59 38.94 5.70
N PRO A 27 9.39 39.10 5.13
CA PRO A 27 8.19 39.37 5.92
C PRO A 27 7.68 38.14 6.66
N THR A 28 7.78 36.96 6.05
CA THR A 28 7.34 35.69 6.63
C THR A 28 8.03 34.50 5.97
N LEU A 29 8.09 33.38 6.69
CA LEU A 29 8.46 32.05 6.20
C LEU A 29 7.22 31.17 6.19
N THR A 30 6.87 30.63 5.03
CA THR A 30 5.71 29.76 4.89
C THR A 30 6.16 28.38 4.42
N LEU A 31 5.73 27.33 5.14
CA LEU A 31 6.09 25.95 4.85
C LEU A 31 4.86 25.15 4.43
N SER A 32 4.97 24.50 3.27
CA SER A 32 4.03 23.50 2.79
C SER A 32 4.73 22.14 2.80
N VAL A 33 4.22 21.20 3.59
CA VAL A 33 4.86 19.90 3.83
C VAL A 33 4.00 18.80 3.22
N PHE A 34 4.62 17.96 2.40
CA PHE A 34 3.97 16.81 1.78
C PHE A 34 4.69 15.53 2.19
N GLY A 35 3.94 14.47 2.43
CA GLY A 35 4.51 13.18 2.76
C GLY A 35 3.62 12.02 2.36
N PHE A 36 4.25 10.91 1.97
CA PHE A 36 3.58 9.64 1.68
C PHE A 36 4.27 8.50 2.46
N SER A 37 3.51 7.58 3.04
CA SER A 37 4.04 6.43 3.78
C SER A 37 4.99 6.88 4.90
N ARG A 38 6.26 6.47 4.88
CA ARG A 38 7.29 6.94 5.83
C ARG A 38 7.53 8.44 5.75
N GLY A 39 7.49 8.99 4.54
CA GLY A 39 7.59 10.43 4.32
C GLY A 39 6.44 11.20 4.98
N ALA A 40 5.26 10.60 5.15
CA ALA A 40 4.17 11.22 5.92
C ALA A 40 4.46 11.22 7.42
N ALA A 41 5.05 10.15 7.97
CA ALA A 41 5.48 10.12 9.37
C ALA A 41 6.61 11.13 9.63
N GLU A 42 7.57 11.22 8.70
CA GLU A 42 8.63 12.22 8.71
C GLU A 42 8.07 13.63 8.58
N ALA A 43 7.08 13.87 7.73
CA ALA A 43 6.40 15.15 7.59
C ALA A 43 5.71 15.58 8.90
N VAL A 44 4.98 14.67 9.55
CA VAL A 44 4.33 14.94 10.85
C VAL A 44 5.38 15.25 11.92
N ALA A 45 6.44 14.44 12.02
CA ALA A 45 7.54 14.66 12.96
C ALA A 45 8.26 15.98 12.68
N PHE A 46 8.52 16.29 11.41
CA PHE A 46 9.11 17.55 10.98
C PHE A 46 8.26 18.74 11.40
N CYS A 47 6.94 18.70 11.18
CA CYS A 47 6.04 19.77 11.59
C CYS A 47 6.07 20.02 13.10
N GLN A 48 6.13 18.95 13.91
CA GLN A 48 6.28 19.06 15.36
C GLN A 48 7.62 19.66 15.77
N LEU A 49 8.72 19.12 15.25
CA LEU A 49 10.08 19.61 15.52
C LEU A 49 10.27 21.06 15.05
N PHE A 50 9.67 21.43 13.92
CA PHE A 50 9.69 22.79 13.42
C PHE A 50 8.92 23.73 14.36
N SER A 51 7.70 23.34 14.79
CA SER A 51 6.92 24.11 15.75
C SER A 51 7.69 24.31 17.06
N ASP A 52 8.43 23.30 17.51
CA ASP A 52 9.28 23.37 18.71
C ASP A 52 10.48 24.33 18.58
N LEU A 53 10.91 24.64 17.35
CA LEU A 53 11.98 25.60 17.08
C LEU A 53 11.49 27.05 17.03
N LEU A 54 10.18 27.30 16.97
CA LEU A 54 9.63 28.64 16.87
C LEU A 54 9.57 29.32 18.24
N GLU A 55 10.09 30.55 18.32
CA GLU A 55 9.94 31.44 19.47
C GLU A 55 8.79 32.40 19.18
N ASN A 56 7.65 32.27 19.88
CA ASN A 56 6.44 33.08 19.67
C ASN A 56 5.96 33.10 18.20
N GLY A 57 6.00 31.94 17.53
CA GLY A 57 5.61 31.81 16.12
C GLY A 57 6.65 32.37 15.13
N LYS A 58 7.89 32.60 15.57
CA LYS A 58 8.96 33.16 14.73
C LYS A 58 10.18 32.25 14.71
N LEU A 59 10.81 32.12 13.54
CA LEU A 59 12.12 31.51 13.38
C LEU A 59 13.14 32.62 13.14
N ALA A 60 14.14 32.72 14.02
CA ALA A 60 15.16 33.79 13.94
C ALA A 60 14.58 35.22 13.88
N GLY A 61 13.42 35.46 14.49
CA GLY A 61 12.72 36.76 14.45
C GLY A 61 11.80 36.97 13.24
N ILE A 62 11.78 36.04 12.28
CA ILE A 62 10.89 36.08 11.11
C ILE A 62 9.61 35.30 11.43
N PRO A 63 8.40 35.87 11.25
CA PRO A 63 7.13 35.13 11.37
C PRO A 63 7.13 33.86 10.52
N ALA A 64 6.86 32.71 11.12
CA ALA A 64 6.91 31.43 10.43
C ALA A 64 5.59 30.66 10.60
N THR A 65 5.11 30.01 9.54
CA THR A 65 3.83 29.27 9.58
C THR A 65 3.88 28.07 8.65
N ILE A 66 3.31 26.95 9.09
CA ILE A 66 2.99 25.82 8.22
C ILE A 66 1.61 26.11 7.63
N ASN A 67 1.53 26.42 6.33
CA ASN A 67 0.25 26.74 5.67
C ASN A 67 -0.47 25.50 5.14
N PHE A 68 0.25 24.39 4.97
CA PHE A 68 -0.29 23.16 4.43
C PHE A 68 0.49 21.94 4.90
N LEU A 69 -0.22 20.90 5.35
CA LEU A 69 0.32 19.57 5.61
C LEU A 69 -0.53 18.56 4.81
N GLY A 70 0.04 18.05 3.73
CA GLY A 70 -0.57 17.05 2.86
C GLY A 70 0.04 15.68 3.11
N VAL A 71 -0.68 14.80 3.79
CA VAL A 71 -0.19 13.44 4.09
C VAL A 71 -1.05 12.39 3.40
N PHE A 72 -0.39 11.37 2.86
CA PHE A 72 -1.01 10.17 2.32
C PHE A 72 -0.55 8.96 3.11
N ASP A 73 -1.52 8.18 3.60
CA ASP A 73 -1.32 6.85 4.21
C ASP A 73 -0.10 6.79 5.14
N THR A 74 -0.17 7.49 6.28
CA THR A 74 0.93 7.62 7.23
C THR A 74 1.30 6.27 7.85
N VAL A 75 2.39 5.67 7.35
CA VAL A 75 2.89 4.36 7.79
C VAL A 75 4.40 4.45 8.06
N ALA A 76 4.83 4.08 9.26
CA ALA A 76 6.25 4.11 9.64
C ALA A 76 7.07 2.88 9.15
N MET A 77 6.47 2.02 8.32
CA MET A 77 7.04 0.77 7.79
C MET A 77 7.33 0.87 6.29
N VAL A 78 8.12 -0.08 5.76
CA VAL A 78 8.60 -0.07 4.36
C VAL A 78 7.52 -0.57 3.40
N GLY A 79 7.19 0.23 2.39
CA GLY A 79 6.32 -0.11 1.25
C GLY A 79 6.53 0.88 0.08
N GLY A 80 6.09 0.52 -1.12
CA GLY A 80 6.22 1.32 -2.35
C GLY A 80 4.86 1.58 -3.03
N GLY A 81 4.80 2.54 -3.95
CA GLY A 81 3.65 2.76 -4.82
C GLY A 81 3.59 1.77 -5.98
N TYR A 82 2.50 1.78 -6.75
CA TYR A 82 2.27 0.85 -7.86
C TYR A 82 2.42 1.50 -9.23
N GLY A 83 3.01 0.76 -10.18
CA GLY A 83 3.08 1.12 -11.59
C GLY A 83 1.90 0.60 -12.42
N PRO A 84 1.61 1.18 -13.60
CA PRO A 84 0.57 0.66 -14.49
C PRO A 84 0.83 -0.80 -14.88
N GLY A 85 -0.18 -1.66 -14.74
CA GLY A 85 -0.09 -3.08 -15.07
C GLY A 85 0.43 -3.97 -13.94
N GLU A 86 0.95 -3.41 -12.84
CA GLU A 86 1.33 -4.21 -11.68
C GLU A 86 0.11 -4.94 -11.09
N GLN A 87 0.28 -6.21 -10.76
CA GLN A 87 -0.80 -7.15 -10.41
C GLN A 87 -1.94 -7.21 -11.44
N GLY A 88 -1.66 -6.79 -12.68
CA GLY A 88 -2.64 -6.64 -13.77
C GLY A 88 -3.72 -5.58 -13.51
N LYS A 89 -3.46 -4.64 -12.60
CA LYS A 89 -4.33 -3.50 -12.28
C LYS A 89 -3.91 -2.28 -13.10
N ALA A 90 -4.81 -1.30 -13.21
CA ALA A 90 -4.53 -0.03 -13.91
C ALA A 90 -3.90 -0.23 -15.29
N ARG A 91 -4.49 -1.13 -16.09
CA ARG A 91 -3.88 -1.61 -17.34
C ARG A 91 -3.81 -0.51 -18.38
N GLY A 92 -2.64 -0.38 -19.02
CA GLY A 92 -2.46 0.37 -20.26
C GLY A 92 -2.12 1.85 -20.11
N ALA A 93 -2.36 2.50 -18.96
CA ALA A 93 -2.04 3.91 -18.79
C ALA A 93 -1.89 4.33 -17.32
N GLN A 94 -1.10 5.37 -17.08
CA GLN A 94 -0.99 6.03 -15.78
C GLN A 94 -2.31 6.63 -15.29
N SER A 95 -3.13 7.12 -16.23
CA SER A 95 -4.47 7.64 -15.94
C SER A 95 -5.44 6.59 -15.40
N ALA A 96 -5.11 5.30 -15.50
CA ALA A 96 -5.88 4.21 -14.92
C ALA A 96 -5.44 3.87 -13.48
N LEU A 97 -4.40 4.49 -12.93
CA LEU A 97 -3.98 4.24 -11.54
C LEU A 97 -4.97 4.85 -10.55
N LEU A 98 -5.43 4.06 -9.58
CA LEU A 98 -6.33 4.56 -8.53
C LEU A 98 -5.70 5.70 -7.71
N SER A 99 -4.35 5.73 -7.59
CA SER A 99 -3.59 6.79 -6.91
C SER A 99 -3.72 8.17 -7.57
N GLN A 100 -4.19 8.25 -8.82
CA GLN A 100 -4.44 9.51 -9.51
C GLN A 100 -5.53 10.35 -8.82
N ILE A 101 -6.52 9.69 -8.22
CA ILE A 101 -7.63 10.35 -7.53
C ILE A 101 -7.16 11.12 -6.29
N PRO A 102 -6.48 10.48 -5.31
CA PRO A 102 -5.93 11.20 -4.16
C PRO A 102 -4.84 12.20 -4.56
N LEU A 103 -4.05 11.94 -5.60
CA LEU A 103 -3.08 12.90 -6.15
C LEU A 103 -3.77 14.20 -6.58
N LEU A 104 -4.82 14.10 -7.41
CA LEU A 104 -5.57 15.25 -7.89
C LEU A 104 -6.25 16.02 -6.75
N HIS A 105 -6.89 15.28 -5.84
CA HIS A 105 -7.54 15.88 -4.68
C HIS A 105 -6.55 16.70 -3.84
N MET A 106 -5.36 16.16 -3.60
CA MET A 106 -4.30 16.86 -2.86
C MET A 106 -3.77 18.08 -3.61
N PHE A 107 -3.51 17.95 -4.91
CA PHE A 107 -3.04 19.06 -5.73
C PHE A 107 -4.03 20.23 -5.72
N GLN A 108 -5.33 19.94 -5.92
CA GLN A 108 -6.38 20.94 -5.84
C GLN A 108 -6.45 21.57 -4.44
N THR A 109 -6.44 20.76 -3.39
CA THR A 109 -6.52 21.24 -2.00
C THR A 109 -5.32 22.11 -1.64
N ALA A 110 -4.11 21.70 -1.99
CA ALA A 110 -2.89 22.46 -1.77
C ALA A 110 -2.96 23.83 -2.44
N ARG A 111 -3.39 23.88 -3.72
CA ARG A 111 -3.53 25.15 -4.44
C ARG A 111 -4.59 26.06 -3.83
N MET A 112 -5.75 25.52 -3.42
CA MET A 112 -6.78 26.29 -2.72
C MET A 112 -6.30 26.85 -1.37
N LYS A 113 -5.33 26.18 -0.72
CA LYS A 113 -4.68 26.66 0.51
C LYS A 113 -3.47 27.56 0.27
N GLY A 114 -3.25 28.00 -0.97
CA GLY A 114 -2.20 28.96 -1.32
C GLY A 114 -0.80 28.36 -1.41
N VAL A 115 -0.67 27.03 -1.53
CA VAL A 115 0.63 26.43 -1.88
C VAL A 115 1.00 26.88 -3.29
N PRO A 116 2.22 27.40 -3.53
CA PRO A 116 2.63 27.97 -4.81
C PRO A 116 2.95 26.88 -5.86
N LEU A 117 1.97 26.04 -6.18
CA LEU A 117 2.06 25.05 -7.25
C LEU A 117 1.63 25.68 -8.57
N LYS A 118 2.37 25.37 -9.65
CA LYS A 118 1.99 25.76 -11.01
C LYS A 118 0.56 25.26 -11.31
N PRO A 119 -0.31 26.08 -11.91
CA PRO A 119 -1.61 25.59 -12.36
C PRO A 119 -1.43 24.52 -13.43
N PHE A 120 -2.39 23.60 -13.52
CA PHE A 120 -2.35 22.49 -14.48
C PHE A 120 -2.08 22.96 -15.93
N SER A 121 -2.69 24.08 -16.35
CA SER A 121 -2.52 24.67 -17.67
C SER A 121 -1.10 25.17 -17.99
N GLU A 122 -0.25 25.34 -16.97
CA GLU A 122 1.14 25.79 -17.10
C GLU A 122 2.14 24.67 -16.80
N LEU A 123 1.66 23.45 -16.52
CA LEU A 123 2.52 22.27 -16.40
C LEU A 123 2.98 21.83 -17.79
N ASP A 124 4.17 21.22 -17.84
CA ASP A 124 4.67 20.58 -19.06
C ASP A 124 3.76 19.39 -19.43
N ALA A 125 3.64 19.08 -20.73
CA ALA A 125 2.71 18.08 -21.24
C ALA A 125 2.86 16.71 -20.55
N THR A 126 4.09 16.27 -20.30
CA THR A 126 4.36 15.00 -19.60
C THR A 126 3.80 14.98 -18.19
N ILE A 127 3.89 16.11 -17.47
CA ILE A 127 3.35 16.24 -16.12
C ILE A 127 1.82 16.36 -16.19
N GLN A 128 1.27 17.00 -17.22
CA GLN A 128 -0.18 17.01 -17.42
C GLN A 128 -0.73 15.60 -17.59
N ASP A 129 -0.04 14.74 -18.35
CA ASP A 129 -0.37 13.33 -18.51
C ASP A 129 -0.34 12.56 -17.18
N ASP A 130 0.66 12.84 -16.33
CA ASP A 130 0.79 12.28 -14.99
C ASP A 130 -0.36 12.65 -14.03
N PHE A 131 -1.21 13.63 -14.39
CA PHE A 131 -2.34 14.09 -13.59
C PHE A 131 -3.70 13.66 -14.17
N GLN A 132 -3.73 12.97 -15.32
CA GLN A 132 -4.98 12.54 -15.91
C GLN A 132 -5.64 11.42 -15.10
N VAL A 133 -6.97 11.37 -15.16
CA VAL A 133 -7.80 10.27 -14.67
C VAL A 133 -8.64 9.77 -15.83
N GLY A 134 -8.54 8.47 -16.13
CA GLY A 134 -9.32 7.83 -17.19
C GLY A 134 -10.80 7.81 -16.85
N THR A 135 -11.64 7.93 -17.88
CA THR A 135 -13.11 7.92 -17.75
C THR A 135 -13.65 6.66 -17.09
N GLU A 136 -13.03 5.52 -17.38
CA GLU A 136 -13.39 4.20 -16.85
C GLU A 136 -13.07 4.08 -15.36
N LEU A 137 -11.93 4.64 -14.93
CA LEU A 137 -11.54 4.74 -13.53
C LEU A 137 -12.49 5.68 -12.78
N ALA A 138 -12.79 6.85 -13.35
CA ALA A 138 -13.73 7.80 -12.76
C ALA A 138 -15.13 7.17 -12.55
N SER A 139 -15.63 6.42 -13.53
CA SER A 139 -16.90 5.68 -13.39
C SER A 139 -16.86 4.65 -12.26
N ALA A 140 -15.80 3.83 -12.21
CA ALA A 140 -15.66 2.81 -11.18
C ALA A 140 -15.53 3.43 -9.77
N TRP A 141 -14.79 4.53 -9.65
CA TRP A 141 -14.66 5.29 -8.41
C TRP A 141 -15.98 5.92 -7.95
N ASN A 142 -16.75 6.51 -8.87
CA ASN A 142 -18.05 7.08 -8.55
C ASN A 142 -19.03 6.00 -8.08
N ALA A 143 -19.02 4.82 -8.73
CA ALA A 143 -19.83 3.68 -8.28
C ALA A 143 -19.41 3.17 -6.90
N TYR A 144 -18.10 3.07 -6.65
CA TYR A 144 -17.54 2.67 -5.35
C TYR A 144 -17.94 3.63 -4.22
N THR A 145 -17.76 4.94 -4.43
CA THR A 145 -18.11 5.97 -3.45
C THR A 145 -19.62 6.09 -3.24
N ALA A 146 -20.43 5.89 -4.29
CA ALA A 146 -21.88 5.77 -4.16
C ALA A 146 -22.30 4.57 -3.31
N ALA A 147 -21.60 3.43 -3.42
CA ALA A 147 -21.86 2.25 -2.60
C ALA A 147 -21.54 2.46 -1.12
N LEU A 148 -20.55 3.30 -0.80
CA LEU A 148 -20.23 3.72 0.57
C LEU A 148 -21.26 4.73 1.12
N GLY A 149 -21.82 5.56 0.24
CA GLY A 149 -22.80 6.59 0.59
C GLY A 149 -22.28 7.54 1.67
N PRO A 150 -23.11 7.92 2.67
CA PRO A 150 -22.69 8.85 3.73
C PRO A 150 -21.66 8.25 4.70
N ASN A 151 -21.33 6.95 4.56
CA ASN A 151 -20.46 6.25 5.48
C ASN A 151 -19.04 6.05 4.94
N GLY A 152 -18.64 6.78 3.89
CA GLY A 152 -17.29 6.73 3.31
C GLY A 152 -16.16 7.22 4.25
N GLY A 153 -16.49 7.71 5.45
CA GLY A 153 -15.50 7.97 6.51
C GLY A 153 -15.25 6.77 7.44
N LEU A 154 -15.95 5.64 7.26
CA LEU A 154 -15.90 4.50 8.18
C LEU A 154 -15.14 3.33 7.56
N LEU A 155 -13.96 3.01 8.11
CA LEU A 155 -13.12 1.88 7.66
C LEU A 155 -13.92 0.58 7.46
N LYS A 156 -14.82 0.27 8.41
CA LYS A 156 -15.60 -0.96 8.39
C LYS A 156 -16.49 -1.08 7.13
N GLN A 157 -16.95 0.03 6.56
CA GLN A 157 -17.74 0.03 5.32
C GLN A 157 -16.88 -0.27 4.09
N HIS A 158 -15.67 0.29 4.02
CA HIS A 158 -14.71 -0.08 2.97
C HIS A 158 -14.33 -1.56 3.05
N MET A 159 -14.08 -2.05 4.27
CA MET A 159 -13.72 -3.45 4.51
C MET A 159 -14.89 -4.41 4.20
N GLU A 160 -16.14 -4.01 4.42
CA GLU A 160 -17.30 -4.81 4.01
C GLU A 160 -17.32 -5.04 2.50
N LEU A 161 -17.18 -3.97 1.71
CA LEU A 161 -17.13 -4.07 0.25
C LEU A 161 -15.93 -4.92 -0.19
N TYR A 162 -14.77 -4.72 0.43
CA TYR A 162 -13.57 -5.49 0.12
C TYR A 162 -13.73 -6.99 0.44
N TYR A 163 -14.31 -7.35 1.59
CA TYR A 163 -14.55 -8.76 1.95
C TYR A 163 -15.62 -9.41 1.08
N ARG A 164 -16.66 -8.67 0.67
CA ARG A 164 -17.64 -9.16 -0.31
C ARG A 164 -16.99 -9.45 -1.66
N TRP A 165 -16.09 -8.59 -2.12
CA TRP A 165 -15.31 -8.82 -3.33
C TRP A 165 -14.41 -10.06 -3.20
N ARG A 166 -13.67 -10.18 -2.08
CA ARG A 166 -12.84 -11.37 -1.80
C ARG A 166 -13.66 -12.65 -1.78
N ALA A 167 -14.82 -12.64 -1.15
CA ALA A 167 -15.71 -13.80 -1.13
C ALA A 167 -16.16 -14.19 -2.54
N ALA A 168 -16.50 -13.20 -3.39
CA ALA A 168 -16.86 -13.45 -4.79
C ALA A 168 -15.68 -13.97 -5.64
N ARG A 169 -14.44 -13.58 -5.32
CA ARG A 169 -13.22 -13.98 -6.04
C ARG A 169 -12.49 -15.17 -5.44
N LEU A 170 -12.94 -15.72 -4.31
CA LEU A 170 -12.24 -16.79 -3.59
C LEU A 170 -11.90 -18.01 -4.47
N GLN A 171 -12.81 -18.40 -5.38
CA GLN A 171 -12.60 -19.51 -6.32
C GLN A 171 -12.44 -19.06 -7.78
N SER A 172 -12.58 -17.76 -8.06
CA SER A 172 -12.64 -17.23 -9.42
C SER A 172 -11.58 -16.19 -9.75
N LEU A 173 -10.67 -15.87 -8.82
CA LEU A 173 -9.64 -14.85 -9.01
C LEU A 173 -8.81 -15.07 -10.28
N GLU A 174 -8.40 -16.33 -10.53
CA GLU A 174 -7.58 -16.69 -11.70
C GLU A 174 -8.29 -16.48 -13.04
N SER A 175 -9.63 -16.42 -13.03
CA SER A 175 -10.43 -16.17 -14.23
C SER A 175 -10.48 -14.68 -14.64
N THR A 176 -10.11 -13.78 -13.73
CA THR A 176 -10.21 -12.33 -13.94
C THR A 176 -9.24 -11.84 -15.01
N ALA A 177 -9.61 -10.75 -15.70
CA ALA A 177 -8.74 -10.11 -16.68
C ALA A 177 -7.46 -9.56 -16.04
N SER A 178 -7.55 -9.02 -14.83
CA SER A 178 -6.38 -8.55 -14.08
C SER A 178 -5.41 -9.68 -13.78
N PHE A 179 -5.89 -10.82 -13.27
CA PHE A 179 -5.00 -11.93 -12.96
C PHE A 179 -4.27 -12.42 -14.21
N LYS A 180 -4.99 -12.62 -15.31
CA LYS A 180 -4.40 -13.07 -16.58
C LYS A 180 -3.40 -12.09 -17.20
N ALA A 181 -3.58 -10.79 -16.94
CA ALA A 181 -2.70 -9.74 -17.45
C ALA A 181 -1.44 -9.52 -16.59
N ALA A 182 -1.43 -9.99 -15.35
CA ALA A 182 -0.30 -9.84 -14.45
C ALA A 182 0.91 -10.70 -14.90
N SER A 183 2.11 -10.35 -14.45
CA SER A 183 3.31 -11.16 -14.71
C SER A 183 3.20 -12.54 -14.06
N ALA A 184 3.99 -13.51 -14.53
CA ALA A 184 3.98 -14.87 -13.97
C ALA A 184 4.24 -14.90 -12.45
N GLN A 185 5.15 -14.04 -11.96
CA GLN A 185 5.42 -13.91 -10.53
C GLN A 185 4.23 -13.35 -9.75
N GLU A 186 3.56 -12.34 -10.28
CA GLU A 186 2.37 -11.76 -9.64
C GLU A 186 1.17 -12.70 -9.67
N GLN A 187 0.99 -13.47 -10.75
CA GLN A 187 -0.03 -14.52 -10.82
C GLN A 187 0.19 -15.58 -9.74
N GLN A 188 1.43 -16.06 -9.59
CA GLN A 188 1.80 -16.98 -8.51
C GLN A 188 1.51 -16.36 -7.15
N ASP A 189 1.88 -15.10 -6.95
CA ASP A 189 1.77 -14.42 -5.68
C ASP A 189 0.32 -14.14 -5.27
N MET A 190 -0.52 -13.72 -6.22
CA MET A 190 -1.96 -13.55 -6.02
C MET A 190 -2.64 -14.89 -5.76
N GLY A 191 -2.25 -15.94 -6.48
CA GLY A 191 -2.77 -17.29 -6.29
C GLY A 191 -2.45 -17.86 -4.91
N ASP A 192 -1.19 -17.74 -4.48
CA ASP A 192 -0.74 -18.16 -3.14
C ASP A 192 -1.50 -17.42 -2.04
N ALA A 193 -1.62 -16.10 -2.16
CA ALA A 193 -2.35 -15.30 -1.18
C ALA A 193 -3.84 -15.65 -1.13
N ASN A 194 -4.47 -15.92 -2.27
CA ASN A 194 -5.89 -16.29 -2.33
C ASN A 194 -6.14 -17.69 -1.76
N ARG A 195 -5.22 -18.64 -1.97
CA ARG A 195 -5.24 -19.95 -1.27
C ARG A 195 -5.07 -19.78 0.24
N MET A 196 -4.20 -18.86 0.67
CA MET A 196 -4.01 -18.57 2.09
C MET A 196 -5.27 -18.03 2.74
N LEU A 197 -5.99 -17.12 2.06
CA LEU A 197 -7.29 -16.65 2.53
C LEU A 197 -8.29 -17.81 2.73
N ALA A 198 -8.31 -18.79 1.81
CA ALA A 198 -9.18 -19.94 1.96
C ALA A 198 -8.84 -20.76 3.22
N GLY A 199 -7.56 -21.04 3.48
CA GLY A 199 -7.13 -21.73 4.70
C GLY A 199 -7.35 -20.92 5.98
N ASP A 200 -7.20 -19.60 5.91
CA ASP A 200 -7.54 -18.68 7.01
C ASP A 200 -9.02 -18.78 7.38
N LEU A 201 -9.91 -18.84 6.38
CA LEU A 201 -11.35 -19.00 6.59
C LEU A 201 -11.70 -20.37 7.20
N GLU A 202 -11.01 -21.45 6.82
CA GLU A 202 -11.17 -22.75 7.47
C GLU A 202 -10.77 -22.70 8.95
N ALA A 203 -9.62 -22.09 9.27
CA ALA A 203 -9.17 -21.91 10.66
C ALA A 203 -10.16 -21.06 11.48
N LEU A 204 -10.76 -20.04 10.87
CA LEU A 204 -11.77 -19.21 11.51
C LEU A 204 -13.09 -19.94 11.71
N GLN A 205 -13.54 -20.73 10.73
CA GLN A 205 -14.75 -21.55 10.85
C GLN A 205 -14.60 -22.58 11.96
N PHE A 206 -13.47 -23.29 12.01
CA PHE A 206 -13.13 -24.21 13.10
C PHE A 206 -13.22 -23.52 14.46
N ARG A 207 -12.66 -22.31 14.60
CA ARG A 207 -12.71 -21.54 15.86
C ARG A 207 -14.11 -20.99 16.19
N SER A 208 -15.01 -20.90 15.21
CA SER A 208 -16.39 -20.42 15.41
C SER A 208 -17.33 -21.51 15.92
N GLU A 209 -16.99 -22.78 15.70
CA GLU A 209 -17.76 -23.93 16.16
C GLU A 209 -17.49 -24.16 17.67
N ARG A 210 -18.56 -24.13 18.47
CA ARG A 210 -18.47 -24.34 19.92
C ARG A 210 -18.33 -25.84 20.19
N PHE A 211 -17.11 -26.36 20.14
CA PHE A 211 -16.86 -27.78 20.42
C PHE A 211 -17.15 -28.11 21.89
N MET A 212 -18.25 -28.83 22.14
CA MET A 212 -18.50 -29.51 23.42
C MET A 212 -18.02 -30.96 23.31
N GLY A 213 -16.76 -31.18 23.69
CA GLY A 213 -16.17 -32.51 23.85
C GLY A 213 -15.26 -32.94 22.69
N GLU A 214 -13.95 -32.86 22.91
CA GLU A 214 -12.97 -33.92 22.58
C GLU A 214 -11.56 -33.46 22.99
N GLY A 215 -10.79 -34.47 23.44
CA GLY A 215 -9.51 -34.45 24.15
C GLY A 215 -8.62 -33.21 24.02
N ASP A 216 -8.21 -32.71 25.19
CA ASP A 216 -7.10 -31.78 25.35
C ASP A 216 -5.84 -32.39 24.71
N GLY A 217 -5.33 -31.81 23.62
CA GLY A 217 -3.99 -32.13 23.08
C GLY A 217 -3.86 -32.62 21.63
N MET A 218 -4.93 -32.78 20.84
CA MET A 218 -4.77 -33.06 19.40
C MET A 218 -4.58 -31.77 18.59
N GLN A 219 -3.49 -31.72 17.82
CA GLN A 219 -3.22 -30.69 16.83
C GLN A 219 -4.27 -30.79 15.70
N HIS A 220 -5.15 -29.80 15.55
CA HIS A 220 -6.24 -29.87 14.56
C HIS A 220 -5.72 -29.68 13.13
N PHE A 221 -4.76 -28.77 12.96
CA PHE A 221 -4.11 -28.52 11.68
C PHE A 221 -2.68 -29.09 11.71
N PRO A 222 -2.28 -30.03 10.82
CA PRO A 222 -0.89 -30.49 10.75
C PRO A 222 0.06 -29.33 10.43
N GLN A 223 1.33 -29.44 10.80
CA GLN A 223 2.33 -28.39 10.56
C GLN A 223 2.47 -28.00 9.07
N SER A 224 2.15 -28.91 8.15
CA SER A 224 2.11 -28.63 6.71
C SER A 224 1.10 -27.54 6.33
N ASP A 225 0.06 -27.31 7.13
CA ASP A 225 -0.96 -26.29 6.86
C ASP A 225 -0.46 -24.86 7.02
N LEU A 226 0.72 -24.65 7.61
CA LEU A 226 1.38 -23.35 7.60
C LEU A 226 1.77 -22.86 6.18
N ALA A 227 1.68 -23.72 5.17
CA ALA A 227 1.81 -23.34 3.77
C ALA A 227 0.51 -22.73 3.19
N ARG A 228 -0.65 -22.95 3.83
CA ARG A 228 -1.97 -22.52 3.34
C ARG A 228 -2.81 -21.74 4.36
N ILE A 229 -2.37 -21.65 5.61
CA ILE A 229 -2.98 -20.87 6.69
C ILE A 229 -1.93 -19.92 7.21
N ASN A 230 -2.28 -18.65 7.39
CA ASN A 230 -1.35 -17.70 7.96
C ASN A 230 -0.94 -18.09 9.39
N GLN A 231 0.28 -17.70 9.77
CA GLN A 231 0.92 -18.12 11.02
C GLN A 231 0.05 -17.82 12.25
N TRP A 232 -0.65 -16.68 12.24
CA TRP A 232 -1.46 -16.25 13.37
C TRP A 232 -2.78 -17.01 13.48
N HIS A 233 -3.51 -17.21 12.38
CA HIS A 233 -4.74 -18.00 12.41
C HIS A 233 -4.46 -19.47 12.70
N PHE A 234 -3.36 -20.02 12.19
CA PHE A 234 -2.88 -21.36 12.57
C PHE A 234 -2.67 -21.45 14.08
N ASN A 235 -1.85 -20.56 14.66
CA ASN A 235 -1.56 -20.58 16.10
C ASN A 235 -2.82 -20.36 16.95
N ARG A 236 -3.70 -19.42 16.57
CA ARG A 236 -4.98 -19.17 17.26
C ARG A 236 -5.92 -20.38 17.17
N ALA A 237 -5.89 -21.13 16.07
CA ALA A 237 -6.69 -22.35 15.94
C ALA A 237 -6.15 -23.49 16.81
N GLN A 238 -4.84 -23.73 16.84
CA GLN A 238 -4.25 -24.74 17.75
C GLN A 238 -4.58 -24.44 19.22
N ASN A 239 -4.56 -23.16 19.58
CA ASN A 239 -4.88 -22.70 20.93
C ASN A 239 -6.38 -22.54 21.21
N ARG A 240 -7.25 -22.91 20.25
CA ARG A 240 -8.71 -22.73 20.34
C ARG A 240 -9.14 -21.34 20.83
N THR A 241 -8.42 -20.30 20.37
CA THR A 241 -8.73 -18.91 20.74
C THR A 241 -10.07 -18.52 20.12
N GLU A 242 -11.01 -18.03 20.92
CA GLU A 242 -12.31 -17.56 20.41
C GLU A 242 -12.15 -16.47 19.34
N LEU A 243 -13.15 -16.36 18.45
CA LEU A 243 -13.19 -15.27 17.48
C LEU A 243 -13.38 -13.93 18.18
N ASP A 244 -12.62 -12.92 17.78
CA ASP A 244 -12.91 -11.55 18.21
C ASP A 244 -14.08 -10.93 17.39
N ASP A 245 -14.56 -9.76 17.81
CA ASP A 245 -15.69 -9.06 17.15
C ASP A 245 -15.46 -8.84 15.66
N TRP A 246 -14.20 -8.60 15.25
CA TRP A 246 -13.86 -8.32 13.87
C TRP A 246 -13.83 -9.60 13.04
N GLU A 247 -13.17 -10.64 13.56
CA GLU A 247 -13.17 -11.98 12.96
C GLU A 247 -14.60 -12.50 12.80
N THR A 248 -15.43 -12.38 13.84
CA THR A 248 -16.84 -12.78 13.83
C THR A 248 -17.61 -12.04 12.72
N TRP A 249 -17.41 -10.73 12.62
CA TRP A 249 -18.05 -9.91 11.57
C TRP A 249 -17.56 -10.25 10.16
N ALA A 250 -16.25 -10.45 9.97
CA ALA A 250 -15.68 -10.79 8.68
C ALA A 250 -16.18 -12.16 8.20
N VAL A 251 -16.11 -13.19 9.05
CA VAL A 251 -16.57 -14.55 8.75
C VAL A 251 -18.04 -14.58 8.35
N ALA A 252 -18.89 -13.76 9.00
CA ALA A 252 -20.30 -13.66 8.64
C ALA A 252 -20.52 -13.22 7.18
N ILE A 253 -19.67 -12.34 6.65
CA ILE A 253 -19.71 -11.89 5.25
C ILE A 253 -19.31 -13.04 4.31
N PHE A 254 -18.25 -13.78 4.63
CA PHE A 254 -17.79 -14.91 3.80
C PHE A 254 -18.77 -16.09 3.81
N ASN A 255 -19.47 -16.33 4.92
CA ASN A 255 -20.47 -17.39 5.02
C ASN A 255 -21.76 -17.08 4.24
N LYS A 256 -22.11 -15.80 4.10
CA LYS A 256 -23.30 -15.34 3.36
C LYS A 256 -22.95 -14.15 2.46
N PRO A 257 -22.17 -14.38 1.38
CA PRO A 257 -21.68 -13.30 0.56
C PRO A 257 -22.82 -12.66 -0.23
N ILE A 258 -22.99 -11.35 -0.07
CA ILE A 258 -23.92 -10.55 -0.87
C ILE A 258 -23.14 -10.02 -2.08
N PRO A 259 -23.53 -10.35 -3.33
CA PRO A 259 -22.84 -9.85 -4.53
C PRO A 259 -22.75 -8.33 -4.55
N LEU A 260 -21.65 -7.80 -5.07
CA LEU A 260 -21.47 -6.36 -5.28
C LEU A 260 -22.05 -5.94 -6.63
N PRO A 261 -22.46 -4.66 -6.78
CA PRO A 261 -22.77 -4.10 -8.10
C PRO A 261 -21.58 -4.27 -9.06
N ALA A 262 -21.87 -4.46 -10.36
CA ALA A 262 -20.86 -4.78 -11.37
C ALA A 262 -19.72 -3.75 -11.43
N GLU A 263 -20.03 -2.46 -11.35
CA GLU A 263 -19.03 -1.38 -11.36
C GLU A 263 -18.16 -1.37 -10.09
N VAL A 264 -18.72 -1.78 -8.95
CA VAL A 264 -17.96 -1.93 -7.69
C VAL A 264 -17.08 -3.19 -7.73
N MET A 265 -17.54 -4.27 -8.37
CA MET A 265 -16.68 -5.42 -8.67
C MET A 265 -15.51 -5.01 -9.57
N ARG A 266 -15.80 -4.28 -10.66
CA ARG A 266 -14.80 -3.76 -11.60
C ARG A 266 -13.78 -2.86 -10.90
N PHE A 267 -14.22 -2.03 -9.96
CA PHE A 267 -13.33 -1.22 -9.12
C PHE A 267 -12.22 -2.06 -8.46
N PHE A 268 -12.58 -3.14 -7.77
CA PHE A 268 -11.60 -4.01 -7.11
C PHE A 268 -10.83 -4.92 -8.07
N ASP A 269 -11.49 -5.43 -9.11
CA ASP A 269 -10.85 -6.29 -10.10
C ASP A 269 -9.78 -5.54 -10.90
N ASP A 270 -10.03 -4.28 -11.29
CA ASP A 270 -9.17 -3.59 -12.24
C ASP A 270 -8.29 -2.48 -11.65
N TYR A 271 -8.63 -1.92 -10.48
CA TYR A 271 -7.96 -0.70 -9.99
C TYR A 271 -7.36 -0.82 -8.59
N VAL A 272 -7.93 -1.65 -7.73
CA VAL A 272 -7.40 -1.84 -6.37
C VAL A 272 -6.28 -2.88 -6.38
N HIS A 273 -5.08 -2.42 -6.02
CA HIS A 273 -3.94 -3.29 -5.81
C HIS A 273 -4.05 -3.99 -4.45
N ASP A 274 -3.57 -5.22 -4.42
CA ASP A 274 -3.52 -6.07 -3.25
C ASP A 274 -2.21 -5.86 -2.50
N SER A 275 -2.27 -5.08 -1.43
CA SER A 275 -1.11 -4.77 -0.60
C SER A 275 -0.56 -6.00 0.12
N PHE A 276 -1.37 -7.01 0.41
CA PHE A 276 -0.88 -8.24 1.05
C PHE A 276 -0.05 -9.09 0.07
N VAL A 277 -0.46 -9.14 -1.19
CA VAL A 277 0.29 -9.84 -2.26
C VAL A 277 1.67 -9.23 -2.49
N GLY A 278 1.76 -7.89 -2.46
CA GLY A 278 3.01 -7.17 -2.68
C GLY A 278 3.89 -6.97 -1.43
N PHE A 279 3.44 -7.40 -0.25
CA PHE A 279 4.17 -7.21 1.00
C PHE A 279 5.01 -8.45 1.34
N TYR A 280 6.17 -8.55 0.69
CA TYR A 280 7.09 -9.66 0.88
C TYR A 280 7.99 -9.46 2.11
N MET A 281 8.09 -10.49 2.94
CA MET A 281 9.11 -10.58 3.99
C MET A 281 10.34 -11.38 3.53
N ALA A 282 10.26 -12.14 2.43
CA ALA A 282 11.35 -12.98 1.96
C ALA A 282 11.43 -13.06 0.41
N GLY A 283 12.65 -13.22 -0.08
CA GLY A 283 12.97 -13.28 -1.51
C GLY A 283 13.38 -11.94 -2.10
N GLN A 284 13.90 -11.97 -3.33
CA GLN A 284 14.35 -10.78 -4.06
C GLN A 284 13.14 -10.11 -4.74
N VAL A 285 12.83 -8.87 -4.37
CA VAL A 285 11.64 -8.17 -4.87
C VAL A 285 11.99 -7.28 -6.05
N THR A 286 13.02 -6.45 -5.89
CA THR A 286 13.43 -5.49 -6.93
C THR A 286 14.39 -6.10 -7.94
N GLU A 287 14.50 -5.49 -9.13
CA GLU A 287 15.55 -5.84 -10.09
C GLU A 287 16.95 -5.65 -9.52
N TYR A 288 17.14 -4.72 -8.58
CA TYR A 288 18.40 -4.60 -7.86
C TYR A 288 18.67 -5.85 -7.00
N ASP A 289 17.70 -6.28 -6.20
CA ASP A 289 17.84 -7.46 -5.33
C ASP A 289 18.15 -8.72 -6.15
N LYS A 290 17.44 -8.92 -7.27
CA LYS A 290 17.66 -10.05 -8.18
C LYS A 290 19.08 -10.05 -8.76
N ARG A 291 19.58 -8.90 -9.22
CA ARG A 291 20.95 -8.77 -9.75
C ARG A 291 22.01 -9.01 -8.69
N VAL A 292 21.81 -8.50 -7.48
CA VAL A 292 22.72 -8.74 -6.35
C VAL A 292 22.78 -10.23 -6.04
N LYS A 293 21.63 -10.90 -5.93
CA LYS A 293 21.56 -12.33 -5.65
C LYS A 293 22.15 -13.19 -6.77
N MET A 294 21.85 -12.85 -8.02
CA MET A 294 22.46 -13.49 -9.20
C MET A 294 23.99 -13.38 -9.14
N ALA A 295 24.53 -12.18 -8.91
CA ALA A 295 25.98 -11.97 -8.84
C ALA A 295 26.64 -12.69 -7.66
N GLU A 296 25.94 -12.82 -6.52
CA GLU A 296 26.37 -13.62 -5.38
C GLU A 296 26.46 -15.12 -5.74
N VAL A 297 25.38 -15.66 -6.28
CA VAL A 297 25.25 -17.09 -6.64
C VAL A 297 26.27 -17.50 -7.70
N MET A 298 26.51 -16.65 -8.71
CA MET A 298 27.49 -16.93 -9.77
C MET A 298 28.95 -16.90 -9.31
N LYS A 299 29.24 -16.30 -8.14
CA LYS A 299 30.58 -16.33 -7.52
C LYS A 299 30.79 -17.58 -6.65
N ALA A 300 29.71 -18.28 -6.28
CA ALA A 300 29.79 -19.46 -5.44
C ALA A 300 30.26 -20.70 -6.23
N LYS A 301 30.85 -21.67 -5.52
CA LYS A 301 31.22 -22.96 -6.14
C LYS A 301 29.95 -23.75 -6.45
N PRO A 302 29.72 -24.23 -7.68
CA PRO A 302 28.47 -24.90 -8.08
C PRO A 302 28.03 -26.04 -7.18
N GLU A 303 28.98 -26.83 -6.67
CA GLU A 303 28.78 -27.96 -5.75
C GLU A 303 28.11 -27.56 -4.41
N LYS A 304 28.25 -26.29 -4.02
CA LYS A 304 27.77 -25.75 -2.74
C LYS A 304 26.41 -25.07 -2.87
N ILE A 305 25.93 -24.84 -4.09
CA ILE A 305 24.68 -24.13 -4.36
C ILE A 305 23.52 -25.13 -4.24
N LYS A 306 22.52 -24.81 -3.42
CA LYS A 306 21.38 -25.70 -3.10
C LYS A 306 20.07 -24.92 -3.11
N GLY A 307 18.95 -25.64 -3.09
CA GLY A 307 17.62 -25.06 -2.94
C GLY A 307 17.30 -24.04 -4.01
N PHE A 308 16.68 -22.92 -3.61
CA PHE A 308 16.33 -21.83 -4.52
C PHE A 308 17.55 -21.24 -5.25
N ASP A 309 18.67 -21.07 -4.57
CA ASP A 309 19.90 -20.52 -5.17
C ASP A 309 20.41 -21.39 -6.32
N ARG A 310 20.14 -22.70 -6.29
CA ARG A 310 20.49 -23.59 -7.40
C ARG A 310 19.67 -23.26 -8.64
N ARG A 311 18.38 -22.98 -8.50
CA ARG A 311 17.52 -22.54 -9.60
C ARG A 311 17.97 -21.19 -10.18
N VAL A 312 18.41 -20.27 -9.31
CA VAL A 312 19.01 -18.99 -9.74
C VAL A 312 20.29 -19.23 -10.55
N PHE A 313 21.18 -20.11 -10.07
CA PHE A 313 22.40 -20.47 -10.78
C PHE A 313 22.10 -21.06 -12.17
N ASP A 314 21.18 -22.03 -12.22
CA ASP A 314 20.86 -22.76 -13.45
C ASP A 314 20.24 -21.82 -14.51
N ILE A 315 19.27 -20.98 -14.14
CA ILE A 315 18.65 -20.03 -15.09
C ILE A 315 19.65 -18.97 -15.57
N THR A 316 20.53 -18.50 -14.68
CA THR A 316 21.57 -17.51 -15.03
C THR A 316 22.58 -18.11 -16.01
N SER A 317 23.03 -19.34 -15.74
CA SER A 317 23.96 -20.06 -16.61
C SER A 317 23.34 -20.32 -17.99
N GLN A 318 22.08 -20.78 -18.03
CA GLN A 318 21.33 -20.98 -19.29
C GLN A 318 21.18 -19.68 -20.07
N THR A 319 20.90 -18.56 -19.39
CA THR A 319 20.78 -17.24 -20.02
C THR A 319 22.09 -16.80 -20.65
N GLN A 320 23.23 -16.97 -19.95
CA GLN A 320 24.55 -16.62 -20.48
C GLN A 320 24.89 -17.46 -21.73
N ILE A 321 24.65 -18.77 -21.69
CA ILE A 321 24.85 -19.67 -22.82
C ILE A 321 23.98 -19.25 -24.01
N ALA A 322 22.71 -18.92 -23.77
CA ALA A 322 21.77 -18.47 -24.81
C ALA A 322 22.23 -17.15 -25.45
N GLN A 323 22.70 -16.20 -24.64
CA GLN A 323 23.25 -14.93 -25.14
C GLN A 323 24.52 -15.14 -25.98
N GLU A 324 25.41 -16.05 -25.58
CA GLU A 324 26.60 -16.42 -26.36
C GLU A 324 26.24 -17.10 -27.69
N LYS A 325 25.26 -18.01 -27.68
CA LYS A 325 24.73 -18.62 -28.91
C LYS A 325 24.16 -17.58 -29.87
N LYS A 326 23.36 -16.61 -29.36
CA LYS A 326 22.82 -15.49 -30.16
C LYS A 326 23.96 -14.66 -30.77
N LYS A 327 24.98 -14.30 -29.97
CA LYS A 327 26.16 -13.56 -30.44
C LYS A 327 26.95 -14.32 -31.51
N ALA A 328 27.02 -15.64 -31.38
CA ALA A 328 27.70 -16.51 -32.34
C ALA A 328 26.85 -16.86 -33.58
N GLY A 329 25.63 -16.32 -33.71
CA GLY A 329 24.72 -16.61 -34.84
C GLY A 329 24.20 -18.05 -34.87
N LYS A 330 24.22 -18.76 -33.74
CA LYS A 330 23.72 -20.14 -33.63
C LYS A 330 22.20 -20.14 -33.41
N PRO A 331 21.48 -21.16 -33.90
CA PRO A 331 20.05 -21.28 -33.63
C PRO A 331 19.79 -21.46 -32.13
N LEU A 332 18.75 -20.80 -31.64
CA LEU A 332 18.26 -20.88 -30.27
C LEU A 332 17.03 -21.79 -30.20
N SER A 333 16.86 -22.49 -29.09
CA SER A 333 15.57 -23.10 -28.75
C SER A 333 14.57 -22.04 -28.26
N SER A 334 13.26 -22.34 -28.28
CA SER A 334 12.23 -21.40 -27.82
C SER A 334 12.44 -20.92 -26.37
N GLN A 335 12.99 -21.78 -25.51
CA GLN A 335 13.32 -21.42 -24.12
C GLN A 335 14.50 -20.43 -24.08
N GLU A 336 15.55 -20.66 -24.87
CA GLU A 336 16.71 -19.77 -24.95
C GLU A 336 16.34 -18.42 -25.57
N GLU A 337 15.47 -18.39 -26.56
CA GLU A 337 14.91 -17.15 -27.12
C GLU A 337 14.18 -16.33 -26.06
N THR A 338 13.38 -17.00 -25.23
CA THR A 338 12.66 -16.37 -24.12
C THR A 338 13.63 -15.79 -23.10
N LEU A 339 14.63 -16.56 -22.64
CA LEU A 339 15.64 -16.09 -21.68
C LEU A 339 16.42 -14.90 -22.20
N VAL A 340 16.80 -14.91 -23.48
CA VAL A 340 17.56 -13.80 -24.06
C VAL A 340 16.69 -12.55 -24.17
N ARG A 341 15.43 -12.68 -24.61
CA ARG A 341 14.49 -11.57 -24.68
C ARG A 341 14.22 -10.97 -23.29
N ASP A 342 14.00 -11.82 -22.29
CA ASP A 342 13.74 -11.37 -20.92
C ASP A 342 14.97 -10.66 -20.33
N ALA A 343 16.17 -11.10 -20.71
CA ALA A 343 17.44 -10.46 -20.33
C ALA A 343 17.70 -9.10 -20.99
N GLU A 344 16.95 -8.71 -22.03
CA GLU A 344 17.08 -7.39 -22.65
C GLU A 344 16.48 -6.28 -21.78
N ASN A 345 15.44 -6.60 -21.00
CA ASN A 345 14.68 -5.63 -20.20
C ASN A 345 14.74 -5.89 -18.68
N GLY A 346 15.39 -6.96 -18.23
CA GLY A 346 15.48 -7.29 -16.82
C GLY A 346 16.41 -8.46 -16.53
N THR A 347 16.29 -9.02 -15.33
CA THR A 347 17.05 -10.20 -14.91
C THR A 347 16.15 -11.44 -14.99
N PRO A 348 16.40 -12.39 -15.91
CA PRO A 348 15.69 -13.67 -15.90
C PRO A 348 15.87 -14.33 -14.54
N TYR A 349 14.75 -14.65 -13.89
CA TYR A 349 14.75 -15.11 -12.51
C TYR A 349 13.75 -16.25 -12.33
N PRO A 350 14.05 -17.26 -11.48
CA PRO A 350 13.11 -18.35 -11.25
C PRO A 350 11.85 -17.83 -10.54
N LEU A 351 10.71 -18.44 -10.87
CA LEU A 351 9.47 -18.19 -10.14
C LEU A 351 9.65 -18.55 -8.66
N MET A 352 9.38 -17.57 -7.80
CA MET A 352 9.40 -17.71 -6.35
C MET A 352 8.01 -18.08 -5.85
N THR A 353 7.93 -19.16 -5.10
CA THR A 353 6.68 -19.67 -4.50
C THR A 353 6.79 -19.67 -2.97
N ASP A 354 5.67 -19.82 -2.27
CA ASP A 354 5.70 -19.95 -0.81
C ASP A 354 6.43 -21.23 -0.33
N ALA A 355 6.54 -22.26 -1.17
CA ALA A 355 7.34 -23.45 -0.88
C ALA A 355 8.86 -23.15 -0.80
N ASP A 356 9.30 -22.08 -1.47
CA ASP A 356 10.70 -21.64 -1.47
C ASP A 356 11.08 -20.79 -0.25
N SER A 357 10.09 -20.43 0.58
CA SER A 357 10.29 -19.51 1.69
C SER A 357 11.37 -19.98 2.66
N ALA A 358 11.54 -21.30 2.83
CA ALA A 358 12.53 -21.87 3.73
C ALA A 358 13.97 -21.47 3.35
N ASP A 359 14.24 -21.33 2.05
CA ASP A 359 15.54 -20.94 1.49
C ASP A 359 15.74 -19.42 1.47
N MET A 360 14.66 -18.64 1.55
CA MET A 360 14.69 -17.17 1.42
C MET A 360 14.58 -16.43 2.75
N ARG A 361 14.10 -17.08 3.82
CA ARG A 361 13.83 -16.45 5.11
C ARG A 361 15.07 -16.39 6.00
N SER A 362 15.32 -15.21 6.58
CA SER A 362 16.26 -15.05 7.70
C SER A 362 15.66 -15.64 9.00
N PRO A 363 16.49 -15.92 10.03
CA PRO A 363 15.99 -16.39 11.32
C PRO A 363 14.91 -15.49 11.93
N LEU A 364 14.99 -14.17 11.72
CA LEU A 364 13.98 -13.23 12.19
C LEU A 364 12.65 -13.44 11.46
N ILE A 365 12.67 -13.60 10.14
CA ILE A 365 11.44 -13.80 9.34
C ILE A 365 10.78 -15.14 9.68
N LYS A 366 11.56 -16.19 9.99
CA LYS A 366 11.05 -17.49 10.42
C LYS A 366 10.17 -17.41 11.68
N THR A 367 10.34 -16.37 12.51
CA THR A 367 9.47 -16.15 13.68
C THR A 367 8.11 -15.53 13.31
N GLN A 368 7.99 -14.94 12.13
CA GLN A 368 6.83 -14.14 11.74
C GLN A 368 5.91 -14.87 10.76
N THR A 369 6.49 -15.69 9.88
CA THR A 369 5.74 -16.33 8.79
C THR A 369 6.43 -17.60 8.31
N SER A 370 5.64 -18.53 7.80
CA SER A 370 6.08 -19.73 7.09
C SER A 370 6.05 -19.59 5.56
N THR A 371 5.64 -18.43 5.06
CA THR A 371 5.52 -18.12 3.63
C THR A 371 6.46 -16.96 3.24
N ARG A 372 6.36 -16.45 2.02
CA ARG A 372 7.08 -15.23 1.61
C ARG A 372 6.39 -13.95 2.10
N ARG A 373 5.15 -14.02 2.59
CA ARG A 373 4.29 -12.90 3.00
C ARG A 373 4.23 -12.76 4.52
N GLU A 374 3.79 -11.61 5.00
CA GLU A 374 3.58 -11.45 6.44
C GLU A 374 2.54 -12.43 7.01
N GLY A 375 2.71 -12.79 8.28
CA GLY A 375 1.93 -13.87 8.90
C GLY A 375 0.48 -13.50 9.26
N GLY A 376 0.01 -12.28 9.00
CA GLY A 376 -1.29 -11.76 9.46
C GLY A 376 -2.48 -12.01 8.52
N GLY A 377 -2.24 -12.32 7.24
CA GLY A 377 -3.31 -12.53 6.28
C GLY A 377 -4.23 -11.31 6.09
N TYR A 378 -5.47 -11.55 5.67
CA TYR A 378 -6.44 -10.49 5.30
C TYR A 378 -7.43 -10.09 6.40
N ILE A 379 -7.62 -10.94 7.42
CA ILE A 379 -8.71 -10.80 8.39
C ILE A 379 -8.19 -10.23 9.71
N LEU A 380 -6.93 -10.47 10.07
CA LEU A 380 -6.35 -9.89 11.27
C LEU A 380 -6.12 -8.39 11.10
N ARG A 381 -6.58 -7.63 12.09
CA ARG A 381 -6.35 -6.19 12.13
C ARG A 381 -4.93 -5.89 12.63
N ARG A 382 -4.13 -5.26 11.78
CA ARG A 382 -2.82 -4.74 12.14
C ARG A 382 -3.00 -3.56 13.11
N GLY A 383 -2.86 -3.84 14.40
CA GLY A 383 -3.23 -2.95 15.52
C GLY A 383 -4.00 -3.65 16.65
N TYR A 384 -4.33 -4.93 16.49
CA TYR A 384 -4.97 -5.78 17.48
C TYR A 384 -4.29 -7.15 17.52
N TYR A 385 -3.24 -7.30 18.33
CA TYR A 385 -2.67 -8.61 18.65
C TYR A 385 -3.26 -9.07 20.00
N PRO A 386 -4.00 -10.20 20.06
CA PRO A 386 -4.63 -10.67 21.29
C PRO A 386 -3.57 -10.99 22.37
N ARG A 387 -3.93 -10.77 23.64
CA ARG A 387 -3.03 -10.72 24.81
C ARG A 387 -2.20 -11.98 25.10
N ASN A 388 -2.44 -13.11 24.42
CA ASN A 388 -1.80 -14.38 24.76
C ASN A 388 -1.05 -14.97 23.56
N GLY A 389 0.26 -14.67 23.46
CA GLY A 389 1.21 -15.42 22.62
C GLY A 389 2.24 -14.56 21.86
N PHE A 390 3.51 -14.71 22.26
CA PHE A 390 4.77 -14.26 21.63
C PHE A 390 5.16 -12.77 21.65
N ILE A 391 6.41 -12.57 22.13
CA ILE A 391 7.17 -11.34 22.29
C ILE A 391 7.45 -10.77 20.90
N PHE A 392 6.74 -9.74 20.42
CA PHE A 392 7.26 -8.60 19.62
C PHE A 392 6.09 -7.67 19.24
N ILE A 393 6.06 -6.49 19.88
CA ILE A 393 5.26 -5.29 19.55
C ILE A 393 3.74 -5.42 19.72
N PHE A 394 3.31 -5.31 20.98
CA PHE A 394 1.92 -5.21 21.42
C PHE A 394 1.47 -3.74 21.45
N ARG A 395 0.50 -3.35 20.62
CA ARG A 395 -0.24 -2.09 20.81
C ARG A 395 -1.67 -2.27 20.33
N GLU A 396 -2.62 -2.18 21.25
CA GLU A 396 -4.00 -1.81 20.90
C GLU A 396 -3.97 -0.38 20.37
N SER A 397 -4.63 -0.12 19.25
CA SER A 397 -4.76 1.25 18.74
C SER A 397 -5.45 2.13 19.79
N ILE A 398 -4.90 3.31 20.08
CA ILE A 398 -5.59 4.29 20.94
C ILE A 398 -6.89 4.81 20.28
N HIS A 399 -7.06 4.56 18.98
CA HIS A 399 -8.24 4.92 18.17
C HIS A 399 -9.19 3.74 17.92
N GLU A 400 -9.10 2.67 18.72
CA GLU A 400 -9.82 1.43 18.43
C GLU A 400 -11.35 1.57 18.40
N ARG A 401 -11.90 2.53 19.15
CA ARG A 401 -13.34 2.87 19.08
C ARG A 401 -13.74 3.48 17.75
N GLU A 402 -12.89 4.30 17.15
CA GLU A 402 -13.13 4.95 15.85
C GLU A 402 -13.05 3.92 14.72
N LEU A 403 -12.05 3.03 14.77
CA LEU A 403 -11.87 1.96 13.79
C LEU A 403 -13.02 0.95 13.76
N ARG A 404 -13.71 0.76 14.90
CA ARG A 404 -14.87 -0.13 15.04
C ARG A 404 -16.22 0.55 14.75
N ARG A 405 -16.23 1.85 14.48
CA ARG A 405 -17.48 2.61 14.30
C ARG A 405 -18.28 2.03 13.12
N VAL A 406 -19.54 1.69 13.41
CA VAL A 406 -20.53 1.29 12.43
C VAL A 406 -21.41 2.48 12.06
N ALA A 407 -22.07 2.43 10.90
CA ALA A 407 -23.07 3.41 10.52
C ALA A 407 -24.18 3.42 11.59
N SER A 408 -24.51 4.59 12.14
CA SER A 408 -25.69 4.75 13.00
C SER A 408 -26.88 5.16 12.14
N THR A 409 -28.08 4.69 12.49
CA THR A 409 -29.35 5.13 11.89
C THR A 409 -29.67 6.61 12.16
N SER A 410 -28.84 7.31 12.93
CA SER A 410 -29.04 8.69 13.37
C SER A 410 -27.87 9.62 13.05
N ASN A 411 -26.99 9.28 12.10
CA ASN A 411 -25.97 10.22 11.68
C ASN A 411 -26.68 11.43 11.02
N LYS A 412 -26.79 12.53 11.78
CA LYS A 412 -26.94 13.87 11.21
C LYS A 412 -25.90 13.98 10.10
N LYS A 413 -26.30 14.55 8.97
CA LYS A 413 -25.42 14.92 7.87
C LYS A 413 -24.26 15.77 8.42
N ASP A 414 -23.17 15.13 8.83
CA ASP A 414 -21.84 15.73 8.69
C ASP A 414 -21.43 15.50 7.23
N THR A 415 -22.28 15.96 6.31
CA THR A 415 -21.87 16.24 4.96
C THR A 415 -21.04 17.51 5.08
N VAL A 416 -19.73 17.37 5.22
CA VAL A 416 -18.91 18.17 4.32
C VAL A 416 -19.22 17.58 2.95
N ALA A 417 -20.27 18.09 2.31
CA ALA A 417 -20.52 17.81 0.91
C ALA A 417 -19.33 18.43 0.17
N LEU A 418 -18.25 17.66 0.01
CA LEU A 418 -17.34 17.87 -1.09
C LEU A 418 -18.12 17.41 -2.32
N GLU A 419 -18.97 18.30 -2.81
CA GLU A 419 -19.49 18.22 -4.15
C GLU A 419 -18.25 18.30 -5.06
N LEU A 420 -17.83 17.14 -5.58
CA LEU A 420 -16.88 17.10 -6.67
C LEU A 420 -17.61 17.64 -7.89
N VAL A 421 -17.61 18.97 -8.02
CA VAL A 421 -18.10 19.65 -9.22
C VAL A 421 -17.07 19.36 -10.31
N TRP A 422 -17.39 18.37 -11.13
CA TRP A 422 -16.65 18.11 -12.36
C TRP A 422 -16.91 19.28 -13.32
N SER A 423 -15.83 19.94 -13.73
CA SER A 423 -15.88 21.07 -14.65
C SER A 423 -15.62 20.57 -16.07
N ASP A 424 -16.65 20.64 -16.90
CA ASP A 424 -16.54 20.37 -18.35
C ASP A 424 -15.83 21.52 -19.10
N ASN A 425 -15.58 22.65 -18.43
CA ASN A 425 -14.94 23.82 -19.04
C ASN A 425 -14.14 24.67 -18.03
N LEU A 426 -13.02 24.11 -17.57
CA LEU A 426 -12.14 24.66 -16.52
C LEU A 426 -11.77 26.14 -16.67
N ARG A 427 -11.70 26.67 -17.90
CA ARG A 427 -11.31 28.07 -18.16
C ARG A 427 -12.38 29.07 -17.74
N GLN A 428 -13.66 28.74 -17.93
CA GLN A 428 -14.78 29.61 -17.52
C GLN A 428 -14.94 29.60 -16.00
N ASP A 429 -14.83 28.43 -15.38
CA ASP A 429 -15.03 28.27 -13.94
C ASP A 429 -13.93 28.94 -13.12
N ILE A 430 -12.68 28.93 -13.60
CA ILE A 430 -11.57 29.69 -13.00
C ILE A 430 -11.81 31.21 -13.09
N ALA A 431 -12.38 31.71 -14.18
CA ALA A 431 -12.68 33.13 -14.34
C ALA A 431 -13.83 33.58 -13.42
N GLN A 432 -14.85 32.73 -13.24
CA GLN A 432 -16.01 32.99 -12.40
C GLN A 432 -15.68 32.90 -10.91
N ALA A 433 -14.84 31.93 -10.50
CA ALA A 433 -14.32 31.82 -9.15
C ALA A 433 -13.41 33.00 -8.73
N ARG A 434 -12.77 33.67 -9.69
CA ARG A 434 -11.98 34.90 -9.44
C ARG A 434 -12.85 36.15 -9.24
N GLN A 435 -14.07 36.17 -9.80
CA GLN A 435 -15.01 37.30 -9.67
C GLN A 435 -15.80 37.25 -8.36
N ASN A 436 -16.07 36.05 -7.85
CA ASN A 436 -16.71 35.83 -6.58
C ASN A 436 -15.66 35.89 -5.46
N GLY A 437 -15.33 37.11 -5.00
CA GLY A 437 -14.46 37.31 -3.83
C GLY A 437 -14.97 36.56 -2.58
N PRO A 438 -14.16 36.47 -1.51
CA PRO A 438 -14.49 35.68 -0.33
C PRO A 438 -15.83 36.11 0.27
N VAL A 439 -16.73 35.15 0.44
CA VAL A 439 -17.97 35.35 1.20
C VAL A 439 -17.57 35.60 2.66
N GLU A 440 -17.81 36.81 3.15
CA GLU A 440 -17.77 37.08 4.59
C GLU A 440 -18.85 36.24 5.26
N VAL A 441 -18.43 35.17 5.93
CA VAL A 441 -19.29 34.45 6.86
C VAL A 441 -19.41 35.32 8.11
N ALA A 442 -20.44 36.15 8.15
CA ALA A 442 -20.85 36.82 9.37
C ALA A 442 -21.21 35.75 10.41
N MET A 443 -20.42 35.68 11.49
CA MET A 443 -20.77 34.87 12.65
C MET A 443 -21.95 35.53 13.37
N ALA A 444 -23.07 34.82 13.42
CA ALA A 444 -24.19 35.05 14.35
C ALA A 444 -24.45 33.76 15.11
#